data_AF-A0A935E773-F1
#
_entry.id   AF-A0A935E773-F1
#
_cell.length_a   1.000
_cell.length_b   1.000
_cell.length_c   1.000
_cell.angle_alpha   90.00
_cell.angle_beta   90.00
_cell.angle_gamma   90.00
#
_symmetry.space_group_name_H-M   'P 1'
#
loop_
_entity.id
_entity.type
_entity.pdbx_description
1 polymer ?
#
loop_
_entity_poly.entity_id
_entity_poly.type
_entity_poly.pdbx_seq_one_letter_code
_entity_poly.pdbx_strand_id
1 'polypeptide(L)'
;MSQTWLRKLFLLTCLTIITLAAFGQQKYKLANEYYNSGEYEKAAQLYESLYKESPGNKSYFNLYIQCLLDLKDYNNAKDIIESEIKKNPSDVSLYVTNGNLLERLGFPDKANDEYKKAINNLNPDPSNITNLASTFTNLAKYDFAIETYKKGEKLSNVENLYVYNLADLYRRQGDTKNMIRCYLISVEKEANSFNTQTSLQRFLTEDDYTELQKQLYQKIQEKPDIPHFGELLQWTFIQKKEYDKALRQAKALDRQFEENGARVYTLAELIYNDKDYNNAIDAYSYIVTNQGRNTSFYLDAKRGLLNSKKAKVTQNFNYTKEDLFALKAEYKSFLDEMGRNTQTAPLMQEFADFEALYVNELDTAIMILEELRQFGGLHPESIAKAKLSLGDYYLMNGDRWEASLLFSQVDKDFKEGQTGENARYRNAKLSYYAGDFEWAQEQFKILKGATSKLISNDAIDMSVFILDNLGMDTTEVTLQMFAQADLLSFQNKYAEAIAKLDSIKILFPEHSLDDDVLYTKAQIYRKLRKTDEMISMYNTIIEKFPTEIKADNAIYELAELYETKLNEPEKAKVLYEKIFTDYSASTFAFEARQRYRKLRGDEL
;
A
#
# COMPACT_ATOMS: atom_id res chain seq x y z
N MET A 1 24.39 -73.77 18.11
CA MET A 1 23.99 -72.49 18.74
C MET A 1 22.85 -71.91 17.93
N SER A 2 21.66 -71.78 18.53
CA SER A 2 20.41 -71.53 17.81
C SER A 2 20.26 -70.06 17.38
N GLN A 3 19.66 -69.84 16.21
CA GLN A 3 19.23 -68.53 15.69
C GLN A 3 18.45 -67.68 16.73
N THR A 4 17.80 -68.33 17.69
CA THR A 4 17.06 -67.67 18.78
C THR A 4 17.96 -66.94 19.77
N TRP A 5 19.19 -67.40 20.00
CA TRP A 5 20.15 -66.74 20.89
C TRP A 5 20.74 -65.48 20.24
N LEU A 6 21.08 -65.55 18.95
CA LEU A 6 21.53 -64.40 18.16
C LEU A 6 20.45 -63.32 18.03
N ARG A 7 19.17 -63.69 17.87
CA ARG A 7 18.05 -62.73 17.86
C ARG A 7 17.83 -62.06 19.22
N LYS A 8 17.95 -62.80 20.33
CA LYS A 8 17.85 -62.23 21.69
C LYS A 8 19.02 -61.29 22.00
N LEU A 9 20.24 -61.65 21.60
CA LEU A 9 21.41 -60.79 21.74
C LEU A 9 21.23 -59.49 20.95
N PHE A 10 20.77 -59.59 19.69
CA PHE A 10 20.49 -58.44 18.84
C PHE A 10 19.39 -57.51 19.41
N LEU A 11 18.31 -58.09 19.94
CA LEU A 11 17.24 -57.32 20.60
C LEU A 11 17.73 -56.65 21.89
N LEU A 12 18.57 -57.32 22.69
CA LEU A 12 19.14 -56.75 23.91
C LEU A 12 20.10 -55.60 23.57
N THR A 13 20.93 -55.75 22.53
CA THR A 13 21.82 -54.68 22.05
C THR A 13 21.05 -53.50 21.45
N CYS A 14 19.95 -53.75 20.73
CA CYS A 14 19.08 -52.68 20.27
C CYS A 14 18.39 -51.96 21.45
N LEU A 15 17.94 -52.69 22.48
CA LEU A 15 17.32 -52.10 23.66
C LEU A 15 18.30 -51.24 24.47
N THR A 16 19.57 -51.66 24.60
CA THR A 16 20.61 -50.87 25.28
C THR A 16 21.05 -49.65 24.48
N ILE A 17 21.07 -49.71 23.15
CA ILE A 17 21.34 -48.55 22.29
C ILE A 17 20.20 -47.53 22.40
N ILE A 18 18.94 -47.97 22.48
CA ILE A 18 17.76 -47.09 22.64
C ILE A 18 17.76 -46.40 24.01
N THR A 19 18.13 -47.09 25.10
CA THR A 19 18.15 -46.49 26.44
C THR A 19 19.31 -45.49 26.62
N LEU A 20 20.48 -45.76 26.03
CA LEU A 20 21.61 -44.81 26.01
C LEU A 20 21.28 -43.54 25.20
N ALA A 21 20.58 -43.68 24.08
CA ALA A 21 20.13 -42.54 23.28
C ALA A 21 19.11 -41.66 24.04
N ALA A 22 18.17 -42.27 24.77
CA ALA A 22 17.17 -41.56 25.57
C ALA A 22 17.81 -40.75 26.72
N PHE A 23 18.81 -41.32 27.41
CA PHE A 23 19.53 -40.64 28.49
C PHE A 23 20.37 -39.46 27.97
N GLY A 24 21.09 -39.63 26.85
CA GLY A 24 21.84 -38.54 26.22
C GLY A 24 20.93 -37.37 25.79
N GLN A 25 19.73 -37.67 25.28
CA GLN A 25 18.76 -36.66 24.87
C GLN A 25 18.18 -35.86 26.05
N GLN A 26 17.93 -36.51 27.19
CA GLN A 26 17.46 -35.83 28.40
C GLN A 26 18.55 -34.93 29.00
N LYS A 27 19.80 -35.41 29.02
CA LYS A 27 20.96 -34.66 29.49
C LYS A 27 21.25 -33.43 28.61
N TYR A 28 21.11 -33.57 27.30
CA TYR A 28 21.22 -32.46 26.35
C TYR A 28 20.16 -31.38 26.59
N LYS A 29 18.90 -31.76 26.80
CA LYS A 29 17.82 -30.80 27.12
C LYS A 29 18.11 -30.03 28.41
N LEU A 30 18.56 -30.71 29.46
CA LEU A 30 18.92 -30.07 30.72
C LEU A 30 20.13 -29.13 30.57
N ALA A 31 21.13 -29.52 29.77
CA ALA A 31 22.27 -28.66 29.47
C ALA A 31 21.83 -27.37 28.75
N ASN A 32 20.94 -27.47 27.76
CA ASN A 32 20.36 -26.31 27.07
C ASN A 32 19.56 -25.41 28.04
N GLU A 33 18.81 -25.99 28.98
CA GLU A 33 18.05 -25.23 29.97
C GLU A 33 18.97 -24.41 30.88
N TYR A 34 20.05 -25.02 31.39
CA TYR A 34 21.05 -24.30 32.17
C TYR A 34 21.76 -23.23 31.35
N TYR A 35 22.13 -23.53 30.11
CA TYR A 35 22.78 -22.56 29.22
C TYR A 35 21.89 -21.33 28.96
N ASN A 36 20.61 -21.55 28.65
CA ASN A 36 19.66 -20.47 28.41
C ASN A 36 19.33 -19.67 29.66
N SER A 37 19.50 -20.26 30.85
CA SER A 37 19.32 -19.61 32.15
C SER A 37 20.58 -18.85 32.61
N GLY A 38 21.66 -18.86 31.82
CA GLY A 38 22.94 -18.24 32.16
C GLY A 38 23.79 -19.03 33.16
N GLU A 39 23.36 -20.23 33.54
CA GLU A 39 24.09 -21.13 34.46
C GLU A 39 25.17 -21.93 33.73
N TYR A 40 26.14 -21.22 33.17
CA TYR A 40 27.12 -21.78 32.25
C TYR A 40 28.04 -22.83 32.90
N GLU A 41 28.36 -22.77 34.20
CA GLU A 41 29.16 -23.83 34.84
C GLU A 41 28.42 -25.18 34.84
N LYS A 42 27.11 -25.18 35.15
CA LYS A 42 26.31 -26.41 35.15
C LYS A 42 26.12 -26.94 33.74
N ALA A 43 25.89 -26.05 32.79
CA ALA A 43 25.81 -26.41 31.37
C ALA A 43 27.13 -27.03 30.88
N ALA A 44 28.28 -26.41 31.21
CA ALA A 44 29.61 -26.90 30.84
C ALA A 44 29.87 -28.33 31.34
N GLN A 45 29.52 -28.64 32.59
CA GLN A 45 29.68 -30.00 33.14
C GLN A 45 28.86 -31.05 32.37
N LEU A 46 27.61 -30.71 32.02
CA LEU A 46 26.75 -31.61 31.27
C LEU A 46 27.22 -31.80 29.83
N TYR A 47 27.60 -30.72 29.13
CA TYR A 47 28.13 -30.80 27.78
C TYR A 47 29.49 -31.46 27.71
N GLU A 48 30.38 -31.25 28.68
CA GLU A 48 31.67 -31.95 28.77
C GLU A 48 31.42 -33.46 28.84
N SER A 49 30.50 -33.88 29.70
CA SER A 49 30.16 -35.30 29.84
C SER A 49 29.53 -35.86 28.57
N LEU A 50 28.64 -35.12 27.91
CA LEU A 50 28.07 -35.51 26.62
C LEU A 50 29.14 -35.63 25.52
N TYR A 51 30.09 -34.70 25.48
CA TYR A 51 31.23 -34.74 24.56
C TYR A 51 32.13 -35.96 24.85
N LYS A 52 32.43 -36.27 26.11
CA LYS A 52 33.21 -37.46 26.48
C LYS A 52 32.49 -38.77 26.14
N GLU A 53 31.17 -38.82 26.34
CA GLU A 53 30.33 -39.99 26.01
C GLU A 53 30.15 -40.17 24.50
N SER A 54 30.23 -39.11 23.71
CA SER A 54 30.09 -39.14 22.26
C SER A 54 31.08 -38.20 21.55
N PRO A 55 32.38 -38.56 21.52
CA PRO A 55 33.43 -37.67 21.02
C PRO A 55 33.28 -37.28 19.54
N GLY A 56 32.56 -38.07 18.73
CA GLY A 56 32.29 -37.76 17.33
C GLY A 56 31.16 -36.75 17.10
N ASN A 57 30.42 -36.36 18.14
CA ASN A 57 29.32 -35.40 18.01
C ASN A 57 29.84 -33.96 18.12
N LYS A 58 30.03 -33.32 16.96
CA LYS A 58 30.51 -31.93 16.86
C LYS A 58 29.63 -30.91 17.59
N SER A 59 28.32 -31.17 17.68
CA SER A 59 27.40 -30.25 18.37
C SER A 59 27.70 -30.17 19.87
N TYR A 60 27.98 -31.32 20.51
CA TYR A 60 28.32 -31.34 21.94
C TYR A 60 29.66 -30.67 22.21
N PHE A 61 30.66 -30.90 21.34
CA PHE A 61 31.94 -30.19 21.41
C PHE A 61 31.74 -28.67 21.31
N ASN A 62 31.02 -28.20 20.29
CA ASN A 62 30.82 -26.76 20.08
C ASN A 62 30.10 -26.08 21.25
N LEU A 63 29.05 -26.73 21.79
CA LEU A 63 28.31 -26.21 22.94
C LEU A 63 29.17 -26.20 24.22
N TYR A 64 29.99 -27.22 24.42
CA TYR A 64 30.92 -27.25 25.55
C TYR A 64 31.94 -26.11 25.46
N ILE A 65 32.59 -25.94 24.30
CA ILE A 65 33.53 -24.83 24.08
C ILE A 65 32.84 -23.48 24.27
N GLN A 66 31.62 -23.31 23.76
CA GLN A 66 30.86 -22.08 23.92
C GLN A 66 30.64 -21.74 25.41
N CYS A 67 30.27 -22.73 26.23
CA CYS A 67 30.16 -22.52 27.68
C CYS A 67 31.48 -22.06 28.31
N LEU A 68 32.62 -22.66 27.91
CA LEU A 68 33.93 -22.25 28.41
C LEU A 68 34.27 -20.82 27.99
N LEU A 69 33.92 -20.42 26.76
CA LEU A 69 34.13 -19.05 26.29
C LEU A 69 33.28 -18.04 27.07
N ASP A 70 32.02 -18.38 27.37
CA ASP A 70 31.11 -17.52 28.13
C ASP A 70 31.49 -17.41 29.61
N LEU A 71 32.03 -18.49 30.18
CA LEU A 71 32.68 -18.51 31.51
C LEU A 71 34.03 -17.80 31.54
N LYS A 72 34.56 -17.40 30.38
CA LYS A 72 35.92 -16.85 30.20
C LYS A 72 37.03 -17.80 30.65
N ASP A 73 36.75 -19.11 30.66
CA ASP A 73 37.72 -20.16 30.94
C ASP A 73 38.53 -20.49 29.66
N TYR A 74 39.30 -19.50 29.21
CA TYR A 74 40.02 -19.55 27.95
C TYR A 74 41.15 -20.58 27.94
N ASN A 75 41.72 -20.90 29.10
CA ASN A 75 42.81 -21.87 29.20
C ASN A 75 42.28 -23.29 28.93
N ASN A 76 41.19 -23.69 29.59
CA ASN A 76 40.59 -25.00 29.33
C ASN A 76 40.05 -25.10 27.91
N ALA A 77 39.40 -24.04 27.41
CA ALA A 77 38.93 -23.99 26.02
C ALA A 77 40.09 -24.22 25.04
N LYS A 78 41.23 -23.56 25.26
CA LYS A 78 42.43 -23.70 24.43
C LYS A 78 42.94 -25.14 24.41
N ASP A 79 43.13 -25.75 25.58
CA ASP A 79 43.70 -27.10 25.68
C ASP A 79 42.80 -28.13 24.99
N ILE A 80 41.48 -27.99 25.15
CA ILE A 80 40.49 -28.88 24.52
C ILE A 80 40.48 -28.69 23.00
N ILE A 81 40.45 -27.45 22.51
CA ILE A 81 40.48 -27.16 21.06
C ILE A 81 41.77 -27.67 20.42
N GLU A 82 42.93 -27.40 21.02
CA GLU A 82 44.22 -27.87 20.49
C GLU A 82 44.33 -29.40 20.50
N SER A 83 43.81 -30.06 21.53
CA SER A 83 43.69 -31.52 21.57
C SER A 83 42.81 -32.03 20.43
N GLU A 84 41.66 -31.40 20.18
CA GLU A 84 40.73 -31.83 19.14
C GLU A 84 41.31 -31.61 17.73
N ILE A 85 41.98 -30.48 17.50
CA ILE A 85 42.71 -30.21 16.23
C ILE A 85 43.77 -31.28 15.97
N LYS A 86 44.52 -31.71 17.00
CA LYS A 86 45.53 -32.78 16.86
C LYS A 86 44.91 -34.12 16.49
N LYS A 87 43.72 -34.44 17.00
CA LYS A 87 43.00 -35.69 16.68
C LYS A 87 42.39 -35.64 15.29
N ASN A 88 41.82 -34.49 14.91
CA ASN A 88 41.02 -34.31 13.70
C ASN A 88 41.50 -33.12 12.86
N PRO A 89 42.75 -33.13 12.35
CA PRO A 89 43.33 -31.97 11.66
C PRO A 89 42.65 -31.61 10.34
N SER A 90 41.87 -32.54 9.76
CA SER A 90 41.07 -32.34 8.56
C SER A 90 39.74 -31.63 8.83
N ASP A 91 39.30 -31.52 10.09
CA ASP A 91 38.08 -30.82 10.43
C ASP A 91 38.32 -29.31 10.46
N VAL A 92 38.05 -28.67 9.32
CA VAL A 92 38.31 -27.24 9.15
C VAL A 92 37.52 -26.34 10.10
N SER A 93 36.40 -26.83 10.67
CA SER A 93 35.59 -26.06 11.62
C SER A 93 36.33 -25.78 12.94
N LEU A 94 37.28 -26.64 13.33
CA LEU A 94 38.06 -26.49 14.56
C LEU A 94 38.98 -25.26 14.52
N TYR A 95 39.51 -24.91 13.35
CA TYR A 95 40.30 -23.68 13.19
C TYR A 95 39.44 -22.43 13.35
N VAL A 96 38.13 -22.48 13.01
CA VAL A 96 37.20 -21.37 13.28
C VAL A 96 36.94 -21.24 14.78
N THR A 97 36.73 -22.35 15.47
CA THR A 97 36.59 -22.37 16.93
C THR A 97 37.82 -21.80 17.62
N ASN A 98 39.02 -22.18 17.17
CA ASN A 98 40.29 -21.64 17.67
C ASN A 98 40.42 -20.13 17.37
N GLY A 99 40.07 -19.69 16.16
CA GLY A 99 40.08 -18.28 15.80
C GLY A 99 39.16 -17.44 16.70
N ASN A 100 37.94 -17.92 16.99
CA ASN A 100 37.02 -17.24 17.91
C ASN A 100 37.63 -17.11 19.32
N LEU A 101 38.23 -18.18 19.85
CA LEU A 101 38.95 -18.12 21.12
C LEU A 101 40.09 -17.07 21.07
N LEU A 102 40.87 -17.03 20.00
CA LEU A 102 41.96 -16.04 19.84
C LEU A 102 41.45 -14.60 19.79
N GLU A 103 40.30 -14.34 19.17
CA GLU A 103 39.66 -13.01 19.24
C GLU A 103 39.25 -12.66 20.67
N ARG A 104 38.64 -13.61 21.40
CA ARG A 104 38.27 -13.42 22.82
C ARG A 104 39.48 -13.15 23.72
N LEU A 105 40.64 -13.69 23.36
CA LEU A 105 41.92 -13.46 24.02
C LEU A 105 42.62 -12.16 23.60
N GLY A 106 42.06 -11.39 22.65
CA GLY A 106 42.63 -10.13 22.18
C GLY A 106 43.71 -10.27 21.11
N PHE A 107 43.73 -11.38 20.36
CA PHE A 107 44.68 -11.63 19.27
C PHE A 107 43.99 -11.75 17.90
N PRO A 108 43.39 -10.66 17.37
CA PRO A 108 42.61 -10.69 16.14
C PRO A 108 43.43 -11.10 14.89
N ASP A 109 44.70 -10.71 14.81
CA ASP A 109 45.56 -11.10 13.67
C ASP A 109 45.78 -12.61 13.60
N LYS A 110 46.02 -13.24 14.77
CA LYS A 110 46.16 -14.70 14.86
C LYS A 110 44.84 -15.40 14.59
N ALA A 111 43.71 -14.82 15.01
CA ALA A 111 42.40 -15.35 14.69
C ALA A 111 42.15 -15.36 13.17
N ASN A 112 42.49 -14.26 12.49
CA ASN A 112 42.40 -14.17 11.03
C ASN A 112 43.26 -15.24 10.33
N ASP A 113 44.45 -15.53 10.83
CA ASP A 113 45.29 -16.62 10.31
C ASP A 113 44.60 -17.98 10.45
N GLU A 114 43.96 -18.27 11.59
CA GLU A 114 43.21 -19.50 11.81
C GLU A 114 41.96 -19.60 10.92
N TYR A 115 41.21 -18.50 10.74
CA TYR A 115 40.08 -18.45 9.81
C TYR A 115 40.52 -18.71 8.37
N LYS A 116 41.63 -18.10 7.94
CA LYS A 116 42.21 -18.37 6.61
C LYS A 116 42.71 -19.80 6.48
N LYS A 117 43.26 -20.42 7.53
CA LYS A 117 43.61 -21.86 7.50
C LYS A 117 42.38 -22.73 7.29
N ALA A 118 41.26 -22.44 7.96
CA ALA A 118 40.00 -23.15 7.77
C ALA A 118 39.55 -23.12 6.29
N ILE A 119 39.55 -21.92 5.70
CA ILE A 119 39.19 -21.72 4.30
C ILE A 119 40.22 -22.38 3.38
N ASN A 120 41.52 -22.25 3.66
CA ASN A 120 42.61 -22.78 2.84
C ASN A 120 42.58 -24.31 2.72
N ASN A 121 42.21 -25.01 3.79
CA ASN A 121 42.12 -26.47 3.83
C ASN A 121 40.72 -27.02 3.48
N LEU A 122 39.82 -26.17 2.98
CA LEU A 122 38.45 -26.57 2.62
C LEU A 122 38.43 -27.65 1.53
N ASN A 123 37.63 -28.69 1.77
CA ASN A 123 37.34 -29.76 0.81
C ASN A 123 36.21 -29.35 -0.16
N PRO A 124 36.27 -29.69 -1.46
CA PRO A 124 35.20 -29.43 -2.45
C PRO A 124 33.82 -30.05 -2.15
N ASP A 125 33.68 -30.85 -1.10
CA ASP A 125 32.38 -31.40 -0.68
C ASP A 125 31.37 -30.28 -0.30
N PRO A 126 30.16 -30.24 -0.90
CA PRO A 126 29.17 -29.20 -0.64
C PRO A 126 28.71 -29.10 0.81
N SER A 127 28.70 -30.21 1.56
CA SER A 127 28.31 -30.21 2.97
C SER A 127 29.38 -29.55 3.82
N ASN A 128 30.66 -29.79 3.52
CA ASN A 128 31.77 -29.13 4.22
C ASN A 128 31.79 -27.61 3.97
N ILE A 129 31.56 -27.20 2.71
CA ILE A 129 31.50 -25.78 2.34
C ILE A 129 30.34 -25.08 3.08
N THR A 130 29.14 -25.65 3.03
CA THR A 130 27.96 -25.07 3.68
C THR A 130 28.09 -25.05 5.19
N ASN A 131 28.65 -26.10 5.81
CA ASN A 131 28.88 -26.14 7.25
C ASN A 131 29.91 -25.10 7.72
N LEU A 132 31.03 -24.95 7.00
CA LEU A 132 32.05 -23.96 7.35
C LEU A 132 31.50 -22.53 7.22
N ALA A 133 30.82 -22.23 6.11
CA ALA A 133 30.22 -20.92 5.89
C ALA A 133 29.12 -20.61 6.92
N SER A 134 28.29 -21.59 7.29
CA SER A 134 27.28 -21.45 8.35
C SER A 134 27.92 -21.17 9.71
N THR A 135 29.07 -21.80 9.99
CA THR A 135 29.84 -21.55 11.22
C THR A 135 30.29 -20.08 11.28
N PHE A 136 30.87 -19.56 10.20
CA PHE A 136 31.21 -18.14 10.11
C PHE A 136 29.99 -17.22 10.20
N THR A 137 28.88 -17.59 9.57
CA THR A 137 27.62 -16.83 9.60
C THR A 137 27.08 -16.68 11.02
N ASN A 138 27.08 -17.76 11.79
CA ASN A 138 26.61 -17.77 13.18
C ASN A 138 27.48 -16.91 14.10
N LEU A 139 28.77 -16.75 13.77
CA LEU A 139 29.68 -15.84 14.46
C LEU A 139 29.63 -14.38 13.93
N ALA A 140 28.67 -14.08 13.05
CA ALA A 140 28.56 -12.80 12.35
C ALA A 140 29.83 -12.41 11.54
N LYS A 141 30.63 -13.41 11.14
CA LYS A 141 31.86 -13.26 10.34
C LYS A 141 31.53 -13.39 8.85
N TYR A 142 30.71 -12.47 8.35
CA TYR A 142 30.13 -12.58 7.00
C TYR A 142 31.16 -12.58 5.88
N ASP A 143 32.25 -11.82 5.99
CA ASP A 143 33.32 -11.80 4.97
C ASP A 143 33.96 -13.18 4.78
N PHE A 144 34.24 -13.88 5.88
CA PHE A 144 34.80 -15.23 5.84
C PHE A 144 33.78 -16.27 5.35
N ALA A 145 32.49 -16.09 5.65
CA ALA A 145 31.43 -16.92 5.09
C ALA A 145 31.34 -16.76 3.57
N ILE A 146 31.43 -15.52 3.07
CA ILE A 146 31.44 -15.22 1.63
C ILE A 146 32.68 -15.81 0.95
N GLU A 147 33.86 -15.64 1.55
CA GLU A 147 35.11 -16.21 1.04
C GLU A 147 35.04 -17.73 0.96
N THR A 148 34.43 -18.37 1.97
CA THR A 148 34.20 -19.83 2.00
C THR A 148 33.35 -20.29 0.81
N TYR A 149 32.21 -19.63 0.56
CA TYR A 149 31.37 -19.97 -0.59
C TYR A 149 32.05 -19.72 -1.93
N LYS A 150 32.70 -18.57 -2.11
CA LYS A 150 33.44 -18.26 -3.35
C LYS A 150 34.57 -19.26 -3.61
N LYS A 151 35.26 -19.69 -2.55
CA LYS A 151 36.26 -20.75 -2.68
C LYS A 151 35.61 -22.08 -3.04
N GLY A 152 34.48 -22.42 -2.44
CA GLY A 152 33.69 -23.59 -2.80
C GLY A 152 33.35 -23.63 -4.29
N GLU A 153 32.83 -22.53 -4.85
CA GLU A 153 32.52 -22.40 -6.29
C GLU A 153 33.76 -22.65 -7.16
N LYS A 154 34.91 -22.10 -6.77
CA LYS A 154 36.19 -22.31 -7.47
C LYS A 154 36.67 -23.76 -7.40
N LEU A 155 36.53 -24.42 -6.25
CA LEU A 155 36.94 -25.81 -6.06
C LEU A 155 36.03 -26.79 -6.82
N SER A 156 34.73 -26.52 -6.85
CA SER A 156 33.74 -27.33 -7.57
C SER A 156 33.69 -27.02 -9.08
N ASN A 157 34.31 -25.92 -9.52
CA ASN A 157 34.25 -25.40 -10.89
C ASN A 157 32.81 -25.18 -11.39
N VAL A 158 31.93 -24.73 -10.48
CA VAL A 158 30.53 -24.41 -10.77
C VAL A 158 30.28 -22.97 -10.32
N GLU A 159 30.13 -22.08 -11.29
CA GLU A 159 29.85 -20.67 -11.03
C GLU A 159 28.47 -20.49 -10.39
N ASN A 160 28.36 -19.55 -9.45
CA ASN A 160 27.10 -19.17 -8.81
C ASN A 160 26.38 -20.34 -8.09
N LEU A 161 27.10 -21.39 -7.70
CA LEU A 161 26.55 -22.55 -7.01
C LEU A 161 25.85 -22.15 -5.70
N TYR A 162 26.39 -21.15 -4.98
CA TYR A 162 25.89 -20.72 -3.67
C TYR A 162 25.22 -19.35 -3.72
N VAL A 163 24.65 -18.96 -4.87
CA VAL A 163 24.10 -17.62 -5.11
C VAL A 163 23.07 -17.17 -4.06
N TYR A 164 22.18 -18.06 -3.60
CA TYR A 164 21.17 -17.74 -2.58
C TYR A 164 21.79 -17.50 -1.20
N ASN A 165 22.80 -18.31 -0.83
CA ASN A 165 23.53 -18.12 0.42
C ASN A 165 24.31 -16.81 0.41
N LEU A 166 24.96 -16.50 -0.71
CA LEU A 166 25.66 -15.24 -0.90
C LEU A 166 24.70 -14.04 -0.86
N ALA A 167 23.50 -14.15 -1.44
CA ALA A 167 22.48 -13.10 -1.36
C ALA A 167 22.10 -12.77 0.09
N ASP A 168 21.83 -13.77 0.93
CA ASP A 168 21.51 -13.54 2.35
C ASP A 168 22.69 -12.94 3.13
N LEU A 169 23.92 -13.35 2.81
CA LEU A 169 25.12 -12.81 3.46
C LEU A 169 25.34 -11.33 3.10
N TYR A 170 25.29 -10.97 1.82
CA TYR A 170 25.40 -9.57 1.41
C TYR A 170 24.28 -8.71 1.98
N ARG A 171 23.05 -9.26 2.05
CA ARG A 171 21.92 -8.60 2.73
C ARG A 171 22.21 -8.33 4.20
N ARG A 172 22.76 -9.30 4.95
CA ARG A 172 23.12 -9.12 6.37
C ARG A 172 24.25 -8.11 6.58
N GLN A 173 25.15 -7.97 5.61
CA GLN A 173 26.21 -6.96 5.64
C GLN A 173 25.73 -5.55 5.27
N GLY A 174 24.54 -5.41 4.68
CA GLY A 174 24.11 -4.16 4.06
C GLY A 174 24.82 -3.86 2.74
N ASP A 175 25.46 -4.86 2.11
CA ASP A 175 26.06 -4.73 0.78
C ASP A 175 24.97 -4.90 -0.28
N THR A 176 24.15 -3.85 -0.44
CA THR A 176 23.01 -3.84 -1.37
C THR A 176 23.45 -4.13 -2.80
N LYS A 177 24.64 -3.66 -3.21
CA LYS A 177 25.16 -3.83 -4.56
C LYS A 177 25.39 -5.30 -4.91
N ASN A 178 26.11 -6.03 -4.07
CA ASN A 178 26.38 -7.44 -4.30
C ASN A 178 25.12 -8.31 -4.05
N MET A 179 24.25 -7.91 -3.12
CA MET A 179 22.95 -8.54 -2.91
C MET A 179 22.10 -8.48 -4.19
N ILE A 180 21.95 -7.30 -4.80
CA ILE A 180 21.24 -7.13 -6.07
C ILE A 180 21.84 -8.04 -7.15
N ARG A 181 23.17 -8.07 -7.27
CA ARG A 181 23.84 -8.93 -8.26
C ARG A 181 23.45 -10.40 -8.10
N CYS A 182 23.47 -10.91 -6.87
CA CYS A 182 23.06 -12.29 -6.58
C CYS A 182 21.60 -12.54 -6.95
N TYR A 183 20.69 -11.64 -6.61
CA TYR A 183 19.28 -11.75 -6.99
C TYR A 183 19.06 -11.77 -8.51
N LEU A 184 19.78 -10.94 -9.26
CA LEU A 184 19.69 -10.94 -10.72
C LEU A 184 20.24 -12.23 -11.34
N ILE A 185 21.30 -12.82 -10.75
CA ILE A 185 21.79 -14.15 -11.17
C ILE A 185 20.73 -15.23 -10.92
N SER A 186 19.98 -15.16 -9.82
CA SER A 186 18.87 -16.09 -9.54
C SER A 186 17.78 -16.04 -10.61
N VAL A 187 17.48 -14.85 -11.14
CA VAL A 187 16.51 -14.67 -12.25
C VAL A 187 16.99 -15.38 -13.51
N GLU A 188 18.30 -15.38 -13.79
CA GLU A 188 18.87 -16.12 -14.92
C GLU A 188 18.70 -17.64 -14.78
N LYS A 189 18.76 -18.15 -13.55
CA LYS A 189 18.67 -19.58 -13.27
C LYS A 189 17.25 -20.12 -13.31
N GLU A 190 16.31 -19.38 -12.72
CA GLU A 190 14.92 -19.85 -12.53
C GLU A 190 13.97 -19.38 -13.63
N ALA A 191 14.39 -18.42 -14.47
CA ALA A 191 13.54 -17.75 -15.46
C ALA A 191 12.20 -17.28 -14.84
N ASN A 192 12.27 -16.72 -13.63
CA ASN A 192 11.11 -16.14 -12.93
C ASN A 192 11.57 -14.91 -12.12
N SER A 193 10.85 -13.79 -12.27
CA SER A 193 11.13 -12.52 -11.60
C SER A 193 10.35 -12.33 -10.30
N PHE A 194 9.24 -13.03 -10.07
CA PHE A 194 8.27 -12.68 -9.01
C PHE A 194 8.84 -12.79 -7.59
N ASN A 195 9.51 -13.91 -7.29
CA ASN A 195 10.15 -14.14 -5.99
C ASN A 195 11.27 -13.13 -5.73
N THR A 196 12.00 -12.77 -6.80
CA THR A 196 13.07 -11.79 -6.76
C THR A 196 12.52 -10.38 -6.55
N GLN A 197 11.46 -10.00 -7.26
CA GLN A 197 10.78 -8.73 -7.10
C GLN A 197 10.29 -8.53 -5.65
N THR A 198 9.65 -9.56 -5.08
CA THR A 198 9.18 -9.52 -3.67
C THR A 198 10.36 -9.33 -2.71
N SER A 199 11.47 -10.03 -2.95
CA SER A 199 12.67 -9.90 -2.11
C SER A 199 13.30 -8.51 -2.23
N LEU A 200 13.47 -8.01 -3.45
CA LEU A 200 14.01 -6.67 -3.71
C LEU A 200 13.11 -5.59 -3.10
N GLN A 201 11.80 -5.68 -3.26
CA GLN A 201 10.86 -4.71 -2.68
C GLN A 201 10.95 -4.64 -1.15
N ARG A 202 11.24 -5.76 -0.49
CA ARG A 202 11.37 -5.82 0.97
C ARG A 202 12.66 -5.16 1.47
N PHE A 203 13.73 -5.19 0.69
CA PHE A 203 15.07 -4.83 1.16
C PHE A 203 15.64 -3.56 0.53
N LEU A 204 15.11 -3.12 -0.61
CA LEU A 204 15.57 -1.91 -1.28
C LEU A 204 14.84 -0.67 -0.76
N THR A 205 15.60 0.41 -0.63
CA THR A 205 15.09 1.77 -0.44
C THR A 205 14.98 2.51 -1.78
N GLU A 206 14.41 3.72 -1.78
CA GLU A 206 14.27 4.52 -3.02
C GLU A 206 15.61 4.76 -3.73
N ASP A 207 16.69 4.98 -2.97
CA ASP A 207 18.02 5.23 -3.52
C ASP A 207 18.63 3.99 -4.18
N ASP A 208 18.34 2.80 -3.64
CA ASP A 208 18.89 1.54 -4.11
C ASP A 208 18.37 1.14 -5.50
N TYR A 209 17.18 1.61 -5.90
CA TYR A 209 16.64 1.35 -7.24
C TYR A 209 17.55 1.85 -8.35
N THR A 210 18.34 2.89 -8.10
CA THR A 210 19.30 3.41 -9.08
C THR A 210 20.42 2.41 -9.36
N GLU A 211 20.92 1.73 -8.33
CA GLU A 211 21.91 0.66 -8.49
C GLU A 211 21.28 -0.57 -9.15
N LEU A 212 20.05 -0.93 -8.79
CA LEU A 212 19.31 -2.01 -9.45
C LEU A 212 19.11 -1.74 -10.95
N GLN A 213 18.67 -0.54 -11.32
CA GLN A 213 18.51 -0.13 -12.72
C GLN A 213 19.82 -0.25 -13.50
N LYS A 214 20.92 0.23 -12.93
CA LYS A 214 22.25 0.14 -13.55
C LYS A 214 22.63 -1.32 -13.86
N GLN A 215 22.44 -2.23 -12.91
CA GLN A 215 22.74 -3.65 -13.13
C GLN A 215 21.77 -4.31 -14.11
N LEU A 216 20.48 -3.96 -14.07
CA LEU A 216 19.48 -4.44 -15.02
C LEU A 216 19.80 -4.02 -16.46
N TYR A 217 20.25 -2.78 -16.68
CA TYR A 217 20.69 -2.34 -18.01
C TYR A 217 21.84 -3.18 -18.55
N GLN A 218 22.84 -3.48 -17.71
CA GLN A 218 23.94 -4.36 -18.08
C GLN A 218 23.43 -5.77 -18.40
N LYS A 219 22.53 -6.33 -17.58
CA LYS A 219 21.95 -7.66 -17.80
C LYS A 219 21.11 -7.76 -19.07
N ILE A 220 20.34 -6.73 -19.41
CA ILE A 220 19.56 -6.67 -20.65
C ILE A 220 20.49 -6.62 -21.87
N GLN A 221 21.64 -5.93 -21.78
CA GLN A 221 22.63 -5.89 -22.87
C GLN A 221 23.35 -7.24 -23.03
N GLU A 222 23.70 -7.89 -21.91
CA GLU A 222 24.38 -9.19 -21.91
C GLU A 222 23.47 -10.34 -22.35
N LYS A 223 22.20 -10.33 -21.91
CA LYS A 223 21.22 -11.40 -22.08
C LYS A 223 19.84 -10.84 -22.50
N PRO A 224 19.72 -10.33 -23.74
CA PRO A 224 18.48 -9.74 -24.24
C PRO A 224 17.33 -10.75 -24.39
N ASP A 225 17.65 -12.04 -24.38
CA ASP A 225 16.72 -13.17 -24.48
C ASP A 225 16.00 -13.48 -23.15
N ILE A 226 16.46 -12.93 -22.02
CA ILE A 226 15.82 -13.10 -20.71
C ILE A 226 14.90 -11.91 -20.42
N PRO A 227 13.58 -12.04 -20.62
CA PRO A 227 12.69 -10.88 -20.56
C PRO A 227 12.40 -10.37 -19.16
N HIS A 228 12.55 -11.24 -18.17
CA HIS A 228 12.41 -10.93 -16.75
C HIS A 228 13.25 -9.72 -16.31
N PHE A 229 14.39 -9.45 -16.96
CA PHE A 229 15.16 -8.23 -16.68
C PHE A 229 14.46 -6.96 -17.17
N GLY A 230 13.84 -7.01 -18.35
CA GLY A 230 13.02 -5.92 -18.85
C GLY A 230 11.79 -5.68 -17.98
N GLU A 231 11.18 -6.74 -17.45
CA GLU A 231 10.05 -6.65 -16.51
C GLU A 231 10.47 -6.04 -15.17
N LEU A 232 11.58 -6.49 -14.59
CA LEU A 232 12.13 -5.90 -13.38
C LEU A 232 12.50 -4.43 -13.60
N LEU A 233 13.05 -4.08 -14.76
CA LEU A 233 13.36 -2.70 -15.11
C LEU A 233 12.10 -1.85 -15.19
N GLN A 234 11.04 -2.33 -15.86
CA GLN A 234 9.72 -1.68 -15.88
C GLN A 234 9.22 -1.46 -14.44
N TRP A 235 9.28 -2.50 -13.61
CA TRP A 235 8.86 -2.43 -12.22
C TRP A 235 9.64 -1.36 -11.44
N THR A 236 10.96 -1.24 -11.62
CA THR A 236 11.73 -0.19 -10.94
C THR A 236 11.26 1.22 -11.30
N PHE A 237 10.90 1.46 -12.57
CA PHE A 237 10.36 2.75 -12.98
C PHE A 237 9.01 3.04 -12.33
N ILE A 238 8.17 2.02 -12.16
CA ILE A 238 6.90 2.16 -11.43
C ILE A 238 7.14 2.54 -9.97
N GLN A 239 8.10 1.89 -9.29
CA GLN A 239 8.42 2.22 -7.89
C GLN A 239 8.91 3.66 -7.74
N LYS A 240 9.71 4.15 -8.69
CA LYS A 240 10.20 5.54 -8.73
C LYS A 240 9.19 6.54 -9.32
N LYS A 241 7.97 6.10 -9.69
CA LYS A 241 6.95 6.90 -10.40
C LYS A 241 7.45 7.56 -11.71
N GLU A 242 8.44 6.96 -12.35
CA GLU A 242 8.99 7.37 -13.65
C GLU A 242 8.13 6.77 -14.78
N TYR A 243 6.86 7.17 -14.83
CA TYR A 243 5.85 6.51 -15.68
C TYR A 243 6.12 6.61 -17.18
N ASP A 244 6.78 7.66 -17.64
CA ASP A 244 7.19 7.80 -19.04
C ASP A 244 8.20 6.70 -19.45
N LYS A 245 9.11 6.33 -18.56
CA LYS A 245 10.10 5.26 -18.78
C LYS A 245 9.45 3.89 -18.59
N ALA A 246 8.62 3.73 -17.56
CA ALA A 246 7.84 2.52 -17.33
C ALA A 246 6.99 2.18 -18.55
N LEU A 247 6.33 3.18 -19.13
CA LEU A 247 5.46 3.01 -20.28
C LEU A 247 6.24 2.67 -21.56
N ARG A 248 7.41 3.30 -21.78
CA ARG A 248 8.30 2.91 -22.88
C ARG A 248 8.71 1.44 -22.79
N GLN A 249 9.08 0.97 -21.60
CA GLN A 249 9.43 -0.43 -21.37
C GLN A 249 8.22 -1.35 -21.53
N ALA A 250 7.06 -0.98 -20.99
CA ALA A 250 5.81 -1.74 -21.11
C ALA A 250 5.40 -1.94 -22.58
N LYS A 251 5.45 -0.86 -23.40
CA LYS A 251 5.16 -0.92 -24.84
C LYS A 251 6.15 -1.82 -25.60
N ALA A 252 7.41 -1.86 -25.17
CA ALA A 252 8.41 -2.75 -25.77
C ALA A 252 8.13 -4.22 -25.44
N LEU A 253 7.88 -4.53 -24.16
CA LEU A 253 7.54 -5.88 -23.70
C LEU A 253 6.22 -6.37 -24.31
N ASP A 254 5.20 -5.52 -24.36
CA ASP A 254 3.89 -5.84 -24.96
C ASP A 254 4.02 -6.28 -26.42
N ARG A 255 4.87 -5.60 -27.21
CA ARG A 255 5.18 -6.00 -28.59
C ARG A 255 6.02 -7.28 -28.67
N GLN A 256 6.95 -7.48 -27.74
CA GLN A 256 7.80 -8.66 -27.71
C GLN A 256 7.01 -9.93 -27.37
N PHE A 257 6.01 -9.83 -26.49
CA PHE A 257 5.19 -10.94 -26.02
C PHE A 257 3.84 -11.06 -26.69
N GLU A 258 3.51 -10.15 -27.61
CA GLU A 258 2.20 -10.10 -28.27
C GLU A 258 1.03 -10.09 -27.25
N GLU A 259 1.19 -9.33 -26.17
CA GLU A 259 0.26 -9.28 -25.03
C GLU A 259 -1.04 -8.50 -25.34
N ASN A 260 -1.19 -8.00 -26.55
CA ASN A 260 -2.38 -7.29 -27.03
C ASN A 260 -2.82 -6.12 -26.13
N GLY A 261 -1.86 -5.43 -25.52
CA GLY A 261 -2.07 -4.26 -24.67
C GLY A 261 -2.31 -4.58 -23.20
N ALA A 262 -2.34 -5.84 -22.76
CA ALA A 262 -2.70 -6.22 -21.39
C ALA A 262 -1.81 -5.53 -20.33
N ARG A 263 -0.48 -5.59 -20.50
CA ARG A 263 0.49 -4.97 -19.59
C ARG A 263 0.40 -3.45 -19.59
N VAL A 264 0.17 -2.86 -20.76
CA VAL A 264 0.02 -1.41 -20.89
C VAL A 264 -1.29 -0.94 -20.25
N TYR A 265 -2.36 -1.73 -20.35
CA TYR A 265 -3.66 -1.44 -19.74
C TYR A 265 -3.55 -1.38 -18.21
N THR A 266 -2.96 -2.42 -17.60
CA THR A 266 -2.74 -2.46 -16.13
C THR A 266 -1.89 -1.28 -15.66
N LEU A 267 -0.85 -0.93 -16.43
CA LEU A 267 -0.02 0.24 -16.13
C LEU A 267 -0.81 1.55 -16.29
N ALA A 268 -1.68 1.67 -17.30
CA ALA A 268 -2.51 2.85 -17.51
C ALA A 268 -3.47 3.11 -16.33
N GLU A 269 -4.09 2.05 -15.78
CA GLU A 269 -4.95 2.15 -14.60
C GLU A 269 -4.18 2.63 -13.38
N LEU A 270 -2.98 2.08 -13.15
CA LEU A 270 -2.10 2.52 -12.06
C LEU A 270 -1.74 4.00 -12.21
N ILE A 271 -1.30 4.42 -13.40
CA ILE A 271 -0.92 5.81 -13.70
C ILE A 271 -2.11 6.76 -13.51
N TYR A 272 -3.30 6.35 -13.95
CA TYR A 272 -4.53 7.12 -13.78
C TYR A 272 -4.86 7.33 -12.30
N ASN A 273 -4.74 6.27 -11.48
CA ASN A 273 -4.97 6.35 -10.04
C ASN A 273 -3.96 7.25 -9.33
N ASP A 274 -2.71 7.27 -9.79
CA ASP A 274 -1.67 8.20 -9.34
C ASP A 274 -1.84 9.63 -9.87
N LYS A 275 -2.92 9.88 -10.65
CA LYS A 275 -3.34 11.18 -11.19
C LYS A 275 -2.39 11.78 -12.23
N ASP A 276 -1.49 10.98 -12.78
CA ASP A 276 -0.65 11.38 -13.92
C ASP A 276 -1.41 11.14 -15.24
N TYR A 277 -2.40 11.99 -15.50
CA TYR A 277 -3.29 11.81 -16.63
C TYR A 277 -2.59 11.91 -17.99
N ASN A 278 -1.42 12.56 -18.08
CA ASN A 278 -0.68 12.63 -19.34
C ASN A 278 -0.15 11.26 -19.76
N ASN A 279 0.52 10.56 -18.85
CA ASN A 279 1.04 9.23 -19.11
C ASN A 279 -0.08 8.19 -19.22
N ALA A 280 -1.20 8.35 -18.49
CA ALA A 280 -2.37 7.48 -18.63
C ALA A 280 -3.00 7.63 -20.03
N ILE A 281 -3.15 8.87 -20.53
CA ILE A 281 -3.62 9.14 -21.90
C ILE A 281 -2.71 8.49 -22.94
N ASP A 282 -1.38 8.60 -22.81
CA ASP A 282 -0.45 7.96 -23.75
C ASP A 282 -0.56 6.42 -23.70
N ALA A 283 -0.71 5.85 -22.51
CA ALA A 283 -0.85 4.40 -22.34
C ALA A 283 -2.14 3.87 -22.96
N TYR A 284 -3.28 4.49 -22.67
CA TYR A 284 -4.55 4.08 -23.29
C TYR A 284 -4.57 4.35 -24.79
N SER A 285 -4.00 5.46 -25.25
CA SER A 285 -3.93 5.78 -26.68
C SER A 285 -3.18 4.70 -27.45
N TYR A 286 -2.06 4.21 -26.90
CA TYR A 286 -1.29 3.12 -27.50
C TYR A 286 -2.13 1.84 -27.73
N ILE A 287 -2.94 1.43 -26.75
CA ILE A 287 -3.80 0.25 -26.89
C ILE A 287 -4.84 0.48 -28.00
N VAL A 288 -5.45 1.65 -27.99
CA VAL A 288 -6.49 2.04 -28.94
C VAL A 288 -5.97 2.13 -30.38
N THR A 289 -4.79 2.69 -30.59
CA THR A 289 -4.23 2.91 -31.92
C THR A 289 -3.53 1.69 -32.49
N ASN A 290 -2.80 0.94 -31.66
CA ASN A 290 -1.86 -0.07 -32.16
C ASN A 290 -2.43 -1.49 -32.15
N GLN A 291 -3.34 -1.81 -31.23
CA GLN A 291 -3.81 -3.19 -31.04
C GLN A 291 -5.15 -3.47 -31.76
N GLY A 292 -5.85 -2.43 -32.23
CA GLY A 292 -7.08 -2.57 -33.01
C GLY A 292 -8.31 -2.99 -32.21
N ARG A 293 -9.45 -3.14 -32.91
CA ARG A 293 -10.79 -3.30 -32.32
C ARG A 293 -11.10 -4.70 -31.75
N ASN A 294 -10.30 -5.71 -32.08
CA ASN A 294 -10.55 -7.11 -31.71
C ASN A 294 -9.88 -7.51 -30.39
N THR A 295 -9.22 -6.59 -29.69
CA THR A 295 -8.64 -6.89 -28.37
C THR A 295 -9.70 -6.82 -27.28
N SER A 296 -9.55 -7.68 -26.28
CA SER A 296 -10.40 -7.67 -25.08
C SER A 296 -10.35 -6.34 -24.32
N PHE A 297 -9.31 -5.52 -24.54
CA PHE A 297 -9.08 -4.26 -23.82
C PHE A 297 -9.49 -3.01 -24.60
N TYR A 298 -9.89 -3.09 -25.88
CA TYR A 298 -10.14 -1.90 -26.70
C TYR A 298 -11.19 -0.96 -26.10
N LEU A 299 -12.34 -1.52 -25.68
CA LEU A 299 -13.45 -0.75 -25.11
C LEU A 299 -13.07 -0.12 -23.77
N ASP A 300 -12.47 -0.90 -22.87
CA ASP A 300 -12.05 -0.40 -21.57
C ASP A 300 -10.91 0.62 -21.69
N ALA A 301 -9.97 0.44 -22.63
CA ALA A 301 -8.90 1.40 -22.90
C ALA A 301 -9.46 2.71 -23.49
N LYS A 302 -10.44 2.66 -24.39
CA LYS A 302 -11.14 3.85 -24.89
C LYS A 302 -11.86 4.60 -23.77
N ARG A 303 -12.55 3.87 -22.87
CA ARG A 303 -13.19 4.47 -21.69
C ARG A 303 -12.14 5.11 -20.77
N GLY A 304 -11.06 4.40 -20.48
CA GLY A 304 -9.92 4.89 -19.70
C GLY A 304 -9.28 6.14 -20.32
N LEU A 305 -9.15 6.19 -21.65
CA LEU A 305 -8.65 7.35 -22.39
C LEU A 305 -9.56 8.57 -22.18
N LEU A 306 -10.87 8.42 -22.40
CA LEU A 306 -11.84 9.50 -22.23
C LEU A 306 -11.91 9.98 -20.79
N ASN A 307 -11.90 9.06 -19.82
CA ASN A 307 -11.87 9.40 -18.40
C ASN A 307 -10.56 10.11 -18.00
N SER A 308 -9.42 9.69 -18.54
CA SER A 308 -8.14 10.37 -18.30
C SER A 308 -8.13 11.78 -18.90
N LYS A 309 -8.68 11.96 -20.11
CA LYS A 309 -8.85 13.29 -20.73
C LYS A 309 -9.81 14.17 -19.93
N LYS A 310 -10.96 13.63 -19.52
CA LYS A 310 -11.93 14.31 -18.64
C LYS A 310 -11.25 14.77 -17.37
N ALA A 311 -10.62 13.86 -16.65
CA ALA A 311 -9.93 14.15 -15.41
C ALA A 311 -8.83 15.22 -15.62
N LYS A 312 -8.04 15.13 -16.69
CA LYS A 312 -7.03 16.15 -17.03
C LYS A 312 -7.64 17.54 -17.24
N VAL A 313 -8.75 17.63 -17.98
CA VAL A 313 -9.45 18.89 -18.25
C VAL A 313 -10.08 19.45 -16.96
N THR A 314 -10.70 18.59 -16.15
CA THR A 314 -11.51 19.02 -15.01
C THR A 314 -10.76 19.10 -13.68
N GLN A 315 -9.55 18.53 -13.57
CA GLN A 315 -8.80 18.39 -12.30
C GLN A 315 -8.62 19.70 -11.52
N ASN A 316 -8.50 20.83 -12.23
CA ASN A 316 -8.24 22.14 -11.63
C ASN A 316 -9.39 23.13 -11.78
N PHE A 317 -10.56 22.70 -12.31
CA PHE A 317 -11.71 23.58 -12.61
C PHE A 317 -11.35 24.84 -13.42
N ASN A 318 -10.23 24.82 -14.14
CA ASN A 318 -9.72 25.91 -14.99
C ASN A 318 -9.81 25.51 -16.47
N TYR A 319 -10.96 24.98 -16.87
CA TYR A 319 -11.25 24.59 -18.24
C TYR A 319 -12.10 25.66 -18.93
N THR A 320 -11.96 25.73 -20.24
CA THR A 320 -12.79 26.56 -21.10
C THR A 320 -13.99 25.78 -21.64
N LYS A 321 -14.99 26.48 -22.20
CA LYS A 321 -16.10 25.79 -22.87
C LYS A 321 -15.61 25.01 -24.08
N GLU A 322 -14.59 25.52 -24.76
CA GLU A 322 -13.94 24.90 -25.91
C GLU A 322 -13.32 23.55 -25.52
N ASP A 323 -12.63 23.46 -24.38
CA ASP A 323 -12.07 22.20 -23.87
C ASP A 323 -13.16 21.15 -23.62
N LEU A 324 -14.28 21.57 -23.01
CA LEU A 324 -15.41 20.70 -22.75
C LEU A 324 -16.10 20.23 -24.04
N PHE A 325 -16.26 21.13 -25.02
CA PHE A 325 -16.89 20.79 -26.30
C PHE A 325 -16.01 19.88 -27.16
N ALA A 326 -14.69 20.04 -27.11
CA ALA A 326 -13.77 19.10 -27.74
C ALA A 326 -13.93 17.70 -27.16
N LEU A 327 -13.96 17.57 -25.82
CA LEU A 327 -14.14 16.28 -25.16
C LEU A 327 -15.54 15.69 -25.42
N LYS A 328 -16.59 16.52 -25.42
CA LYS A 328 -17.96 16.13 -25.82
C LYS A 328 -17.98 15.52 -27.23
N ALA A 329 -17.26 16.12 -28.18
CA ALA A 329 -17.17 15.58 -29.53
C ALA A 329 -16.49 14.20 -29.56
N GLU A 330 -15.47 13.98 -28.72
CA GLU A 330 -14.83 12.67 -28.62
C GLU A 330 -15.76 11.59 -28.04
N TYR A 331 -16.51 11.90 -26.97
CA TYR A 331 -17.52 10.99 -26.42
C TYR A 331 -18.58 10.62 -27.46
N LYS A 332 -19.11 11.61 -28.19
CA LYS A 332 -20.09 11.38 -29.26
C LYS A 332 -19.52 10.51 -30.38
N SER A 333 -18.35 10.88 -30.90
CA SER A 333 -17.68 10.11 -31.96
C SER A 333 -17.46 8.66 -31.57
N PHE A 334 -17.15 8.39 -30.30
CA PHE A 334 -16.94 7.03 -29.83
C PHE A 334 -18.26 6.24 -29.69
N LEU A 335 -19.31 6.86 -29.15
CA LEU A 335 -20.63 6.23 -29.07
C LEU A 335 -21.24 5.99 -30.45
N ASP A 336 -20.98 6.87 -31.41
CA ASP A 336 -21.40 6.71 -32.80
C ASP A 336 -20.62 5.57 -33.50
N GLU A 337 -19.33 5.40 -33.18
CA GLU A 337 -18.49 4.33 -33.71
C GLU A 337 -18.89 2.94 -33.16
N MET A 338 -19.14 2.84 -31.85
CA MET A 338 -19.41 1.56 -31.17
C MET A 338 -20.90 1.19 -31.12
N GLY A 339 -21.77 2.17 -31.39
CA GLY A 339 -23.20 2.06 -31.15
C GLY A 339 -23.57 2.16 -29.67
N ARG A 340 -24.83 2.50 -29.43
CA ARG A 340 -25.42 2.57 -28.09
C ARG A 340 -26.07 1.23 -27.76
N ASN A 341 -25.52 0.51 -26.80
CA ASN A 341 -25.95 -0.84 -26.42
C ASN A 341 -25.49 -1.18 -24.99
N THR A 342 -25.73 -2.42 -24.56
CA THR A 342 -25.38 -2.88 -23.20
C THR A 342 -23.89 -2.84 -22.89
N GLN A 343 -23.01 -2.97 -23.89
CA GLN A 343 -21.55 -2.88 -23.70
C GLN A 343 -21.09 -1.43 -23.52
N THR A 344 -21.72 -0.48 -24.21
CA THR A 344 -21.39 0.95 -24.12
C THR A 344 -22.17 1.69 -23.03
N ALA A 345 -23.09 1.02 -22.34
CA ALA A 345 -23.89 1.60 -21.25
C ALA A 345 -23.06 2.28 -20.13
N PRO A 346 -21.93 1.73 -19.65
CA PRO A 346 -21.08 2.42 -18.67
C PRO A 346 -20.55 3.76 -19.20
N LEU A 347 -20.22 3.82 -20.49
CA LEU A 347 -19.75 5.06 -21.11
C LEU A 347 -20.89 6.05 -21.31
N MET A 348 -22.08 5.58 -21.70
CA MET A 348 -23.27 6.43 -21.79
C MET A 348 -23.58 7.08 -20.44
N GLN A 349 -23.48 6.32 -19.34
CA GLN A 349 -23.58 6.85 -17.98
C GLN A 349 -22.54 7.95 -17.74
N GLU A 350 -21.25 7.67 -17.97
CA GLU A 350 -20.18 8.65 -17.76
C GLU A 350 -20.32 9.91 -18.62
N PHE A 351 -20.86 9.75 -19.83
CA PHE A 351 -21.10 10.85 -20.75
C PHE A 351 -22.28 11.71 -20.30
N ALA A 352 -23.37 11.09 -19.83
CA ALA A 352 -24.48 11.83 -19.22
C ALA A 352 -24.02 12.61 -17.99
N ASP A 353 -23.20 12.00 -17.12
CA ASP A 353 -22.64 12.68 -15.96
C ASP A 353 -21.77 13.87 -16.37
N PHE A 354 -20.98 13.73 -17.45
CA PHE A 354 -20.17 14.81 -18.00
C PHE A 354 -21.02 15.95 -18.57
N GLU A 355 -22.07 15.63 -19.34
CA GLU A 355 -23.01 16.60 -19.90
C GLU A 355 -23.70 17.40 -18.80
N ALA A 356 -24.23 16.74 -17.77
CA ALA A 356 -24.96 17.38 -16.68
C ALA A 356 -24.06 18.24 -15.79
N LEU A 357 -22.90 17.72 -15.36
CA LEU A 357 -22.12 18.31 -14.28
C LEU A 357 -21.02 19.27 -14.76
N TYR A 358 -20.61 19.21 -16.03
CA TYR A 358 -19.51 20.03 -16.55
C TYR A 358 -19.94 20.87 -17.74
N VAL A 359 -20.61 20.27 -18.72
CA VAL A 359 -21.12 21.00 -19.88
C VAL A 359 -22.37 21.82 -19.50
N ASN A 360 -23.09 21.41 -18.45
CA ASN A 360 -24.35 21.97 -17.96
C ASN A 360 -25.52 21.82 -18.97
N GLU A 361 -25.56 20.69 -19.67
CA GLU A 361 -26.59 20.34 -20.67
C GLU A 361 -27.49 19.21 -20.14
N LEU A 362 -28.36 19.55 -19.18
CA LEU A 362 -29.20 18.59 -18.45
C LEU A 362 -30.12 17.79 -19.36
N ASP A 363 -30.77 18.43 -20.35
CA ASP A 363 -31.66 17.75 -21.30
C ASP A 363 -30.94 16.64 -22.07
N THR A 364 -29.69 16.88 -22.46
CA THR A 364 -28.87 15.89 -23.16
C THR A 364 -28.53 14.72 -22.23
N ALA A 365 -28.15 15.00 -20.98
CA ALA A 365 -27.85 13.97 -19.99
C ALA A 365 -29.07 13.09 -19.67
N ILE A 366 -30.23 13.71 -19.46
CA ILE A 366 -31.50 13.04 -19.21
C ILE A 366 -31.85 12.12 -20.39
N MET A 367 -31.78 12.64 -21.61
CA MET A 367 -32.04 11.86 -22.83
C MET A 367 -31.14 10.62 -22.94
N ILE A 368 -29.84 10.75 -22.65
CA ILE A 368 -28.89 9.62 -22.69
C ILE A 368 -29.25 8.55 -21.65
N LEU A 369 -29.56 8.95 -20.42
CA LEU A 369 -29.90 8.01 -19.36
C LEU A 369 -31.26 7.35 -19.57
N GLU A 370 -32.25 8.08 -20.11
CA GLU A 370 -33.53 7.49 -20.48
C GLU A 370 -33.38 6.44 -21.59
N GLU A 371 -32.55 6.71 -22.59
CA GLU A 371 -32.21 5.72 -23.62
C GLU A 371 -31.54 4.48 -23.00
N LEU A 372 -30.52 4.67 -22.15
CA LEU A 372 -29.79 3.59 -21.47
C LEU A 372 -30.74 2.66 -20.71
N ARG A 373 -31.73 3.21 -20.01
CA ARG A 373 -32.70 2.44 -19.20
C ARG A 373 -33.61 1.55 -20.03
N GLN A 374 -33.77 1.79 -21.33
CA GLN A 374 -34.57 0.95 -22.21
C GLN A 374 -33.82 -0.32 -22.66
N PHE A 375 -32.52 -0.42 -22.41
CA PHE A 375 -31.74 -1.58 -22.83
C PHE A 375 -32.05 -2.80 -21.96
N GLY A 376 -32.56 -3.85 -22.61
CA GLY A 376 -32.72 -5.17 -21.99
C GLY A 376 -31.37 -5.84 -21.71
N GLY A 377 -31.27 -6.57 -20.59
CA GLY A 377 -30.08 -7.36 -20.24
C GLY A 377 -28.98 -6.59 -19.48
N LEU A 378 -29.23 -5.33 -19.08
CA LEU A 378 -28.35 -4.64 -18.15
C LEU A 378 -28.45 -5.25 -16.74
N HIS A 379 -27.32 -5.26 -16.03
CA HIS A 379 -27.29 -5.64 -14.62
C HIS A 379 -28.16 -4.68 -13.79
N PRO A 380 -28.93 -5.16 -12.80
CA PRO A 380 -29.82 -4.32 -11.99
C PRO A 380 -29.12 -3.10 -11.37
N GLU A 381 -27.88 -3.27 -10.87
CA GLU A 381 -27.09 -2.15 -10.31
C GLU A 381 -26.77 -1.05 -11.34
N SER A 382 -26.54 -1.41 -12.61
CA SER A 382 -26.30 -0.42 -13.67
C SER A 382 -27.55 0.41 -13.93
N ILE A 383 -28.73 -0.23 -13.90
CA ILE A 383 -30.02 0.45 -14.03
C ILE A 383 -30.27 1.34 -12.81
N ALA A 384 -29.96 0.86 -11.61
CA ALA A 384 -30.08 1.65 -10.38
C ALA A 384 -29.22 2.90 -10.43
N LYS A 385 -27.93 2.78 -10.81
CA LYS A 385 -27.02 3.91 -10.98
C LYS A 385 -27.55 4.93 -11.99
N ALA A 386 -28.09 4.48 -13.11
CA ALA A 386 -28.72 5.34 -14.11
C ALA A 386 -29.94 6.06 -13.54
N LYS A 387 -30.84 5.35 -12.83
CA LYS A 387 -32.01 5.95 -12.16
C LYS A 387 -31.61 6.99 -11.11
N LEU A 388 -30.57 6.73 -10.31
CA LEU A 388 -30.09 7.66 -9.30
C LEU A 388 -29.54 8.94 -9.95
N SER A 389 -28.73 8.82 -11.00
CA SER A 389 -28.15 9.99 -11.69
C SER A 389 -29.23 10.78 -12.44
N LEU A 390 -30.17 10.07 -13.08
CA LEU A 390 -31.33 10.67 -13.72
C LEU A 390 -32.23 11.39 -12.71
N GLY A 391 -32.42 10.83 -11.52
CA GLY A 391 -33.13 11.49 -10.43
C GLY A 391 -32.44 12.78 -9.99
N ASP A 392 -31.11 12.79 -9.87
CA ASP A 392 -30.36 14.01 -9.61
C ASP A 392 -30.58 15.06 -10.70
N TYR A 393 -30.60 14.65 -11.98
CA TYR A 393 -30.74 15.58 -13.10
C TYR A 393 -32.16 16.12 -13.26
N TYR A 394 -33.20 15.32 -13.00
CA TYR A 394 -34.56 15.82 -12.89
C TYR A 394 -34.70 16.81 -11.73
N LEU A 395 -34.09 16.53 -10.57
CA LEU A 395 -34.03 17.49 -9.47
C LEU A 395 -33.35 18.80 -9.89
N MET A 396 -32.21 18.73 -10.59
CA MET A 396 -31.50 19.91 -11.11
C MET A 396 -32.35 20.70 -12.12
N ASN A 397 -33.19 20.01 -12.90
CA ASN A 397 -34.14 20.61 -13.85
C ASN A 397 -35.41 21.17 -13.18
N GLY A 398 -35.64 20.86 -11.90
CA GLY A 398 -36.82 21.28 -11.15
C GLY A 398 -37.96 20.24 -11.09
N ASP A 399 -37.81 19.10 -11.76
CA ASP A 399 -38.78 18.00 -11.82
C ASP A 399 -38.67 17.08 -10.59
N ARG A 400 -38.99 17.62 -9.42
CA ARG A 400 -38.83 16.95 -8.11
C ARG A 400 -39.65 15.66 -8.00
N TRP A 401 -40.80 15.57 -8.66
CA TRP A 401 -41.66 14.39 -8.61
C TRP A 401 -41.05 13.19 -9.33
N GLU A 402 -40.48 13.41 -10.52
CA GLU A 402 -39.78 12.35 -11.26
C GLU A 402 -38.52 11.90 -10.54
N ALA A 403 -37.78 12.86 -9.98
CA ALA A 403 -36.61 12.55 -9.14
C ALA A 403 -36.97 11.67 -7.94
N SER A 404 -37.98 12.07 -7.15
CA SER A 404 -38.47 11.29 -6.00
C SER A 404 -38.97 9.91 -6.41
N LEU A 405 -39.66 9.79 -7.55
CA LEU A 405 -40.13 8.51 -8.07
C LEU A 405 -38.97 7.57 -8.38
N LEU A 406 -37.93 8.06 -9.07
CA LEU A 406 -36.76 7.25 -9.42
C LEU A 406 -35.99 6.80 -8.19
N PHE A 407 -35.76 7.69 -7.22
CA PHE A 407 -35.11 7.31 -5.95
C PHE A 407 -35.93 6.25 -5.20
N SER A 408 -37.25 6.42 -5.13
CA SER A 408 -38.14 5.45 -4.47
C SER A 408 -38.16 4.10 -5.17
N GLN A 409 -38.05 4.06 -6.51
CA GLN A 409 -37.91 2.80 -7.24
C GLN A 409 -36.61 2.08 -6.88
N VAL A 410 -35.49 2.80 -6.84
CA VAL A 410 -34.19 2.20 -6.48
C VAL A 410 -34.20 1.71 -5.03
N ASP A 411 -34.74 2.51 -4.10
CA ASP A 411 -34.92 2.09 -2.71
C ASP A 411 -35.74 0.79 -2.61
N LYS A 412 -36.88 0.72 -3.31
CA LYS A 412 -37.73 -0.47 -3.33
C LYS A 412 -37.02 -1.71 -3.89
N ASP A 413 -36.21 -1.54 -4.93
CA ASP A 413 -35.48 -2.61 -5.59
C ASP A 413 -34.28 -3.09 -4.75
N PHE A 414 -33.68 -2.21 -3.92
CA PHE A 414 -32.44 -2.45 -3.16
C PHE A 414 -32.57 -2.18 -1.64
N LYS A 415 -33.71 -2.55 -1.03
CA LYS A 415 -34.10 -2.13 0.34
C LYS A 415 -33.03 -2.22 1.43
N GLU A 416 -32.34 -3.37 1.49
CA GLU A 416 -31.35 -3.70 2.53
C GLU A 416 -29.90 -3.47 2.07
N GLY A 417 -29.72 -2.90 0.87
CA GLY A 417 -28.41 -2.66 0.27
C GLY A 417 -27.96 -1.21 0.36
N GLN A 418 -26.64 -1.01 0.25
CA GLN A 418 -26.02 0.31 0.15
C GLN A 418 -26.65 1.19 -0.95
N THR A 419 -27.03 0.58 -2.07
CA THR A 419 -27.68 1.26 -3.20
C THR A 419 -29.05 1.83 -2.81
N GLY A 420 -29.86 1.08 -2.06
CA GLY A 420 -31.15 1.57 -1.56
C GLY A 420 -30.99 2.63 -0.46
N GLU A 421 -30.02 2.46 0.45
CA GLU A 421 -29.67 3.49 1.44
C GLU A 421 -29.25 4.81 0.78
N ASN A 422 -28.44 4.75 -0.30
CA ASN A 422 -28.07 5.92 -1.09
C ASN A 422 -29.29 6.57 -1.76
N ALA A 423 -30.20 5.76 -2.30
CA ALA A 423 -31.46 6.25 -2.88
C ALA A 423 -32.31 7.00 -1.85
N ARG A 424 -32.46 6.46 -0.63
CA ARG A 424 -33.16 7.12 0.47
C ARG A 424 -32.48 8.43 0.88
N TYR A 425 -31.15 8.43 0.96
CA TYR A 425 -30.39 9.63 1.27
C TYR A 425 -30.57 10.73 0.22
N ARG A 426 -30.51 10.38 -1.07
CA ARG A 426 -30.79 11.32 -2.17
C ARG A 426 -32.21 11.85 -2.15
N ASN A 427 -33.20 11.01 -1.80
CA ASN A 427 -34.58 11.44 -1.64
C ASN A 427 -34.76 12.40 -0.45
N ALA A 428 -34.07 12.16 0.67
CA ALA A 428 -34.03 13.09 1.81
C ALA A 428 -33.39 14.44 1.42
N LYS A 429 -32.28 14.41 0.66
CA LYS A 429 -31.64 15.61 0.09
C LYS A 429 -32.57 16.34 -0.87
N LEU A 430 -33.40 15.64 -1.65
CA LEU A 430 -34.40 16.26 -2.51
C LEU A 430 -35.40 17.08 -1.69
N SER A 431 -35.94 16.53 -0.59
CA SER A 431 -36.81 17.26 0.32
C SER A 431 -36.12 18.51 0.90
N TYR A 432 -34.85 18.38 1.26
CA TYR A 432 -34.03 19.51 1.72
C TYR A 432 -33.91 20.62 0.67
N TYR A 433 -33.55 20.28 -0.57
CA TYR A 433 -33.50 21.26 -1.66
C TYR A 433 -34.88 21.80 -2.03
N ALA A 434 -35.94 21.08 -1.68
CA ALA A 434 -37.30 21.50 -1.91
C ALA A 434 -37.76 22.61 -0.96
N GLY A 435 -37.14 22.68 0.23
CA GLY A 435 -37.57 23.50 1.35
C GLY A 435 -38.41 22.75 2.38
N ASP A 436 -38.64 21.46 2.17
CA ASP A 436 -39.45 20.62 3.06
C ASP A 436 -38.57 20.13 4.23
N PHE A 437 -38.04 21.07 5.02
CA PHE A 437 -37.00 20.80 6.02
C PHE A 437 -37.44 19.86 7.13
N GLU A 438 -38.67 19.96 7.62
CA GLU A 438 -39.23 19.03 8.60
C GLU A 438 -39.28 17.60 8.04
N TRP A 439 -39.69 17.46 6.78
CA TRP A 439 -39.73 16.16 6.12
C TRP A 439 -38.33 15.62 5.87
N ALA A 440 -37.42 16.45 5.37
CA ALA A 440 -36.01 16.10 5.21
C ALA A 440 -35.40 15.63 6.54
N GLN A 441 -35.72 16.32 7.65
CA GLN A 441 -35.22 15.99 8.98
C GLN A 441 -35.68 14.62 9.46
N GLU A 442 -36.96 14.28 9.29
CA GLU A 442 -37.47 12.95 9.64
C GLU A 442 -36.78 11.85 8.81
N GLN A 443 -36.56 12.09 7.52
CA GLN A 443 -35.85 11.14 6.66
C GLN A 443 -34.38 10.96 7.09
N PHE A 444 -33.64 12.04 7.36
CA PHE A 444 -32.25 11.94 7.81
C PHE A 444 -32.13 11.27 9.19
N LYS A 445 -33.08 11.50 10.10
CA LYS A 445 -33.13 10.84 11.41
C LYS A 445 -33.26 9.33 11.30
N ILE A 446 -34.07 8.83 10.37
CA ILE A 446 -34.17 7.39 10.09
C ILE A 446 -32.84 6.86 9.54
N LEU A 447 -32.20 7.61 8.64
CA LEU A 447 -30.93 7.23 8.01
C LEU A 447 -29.72 7.22 8.95
N LYS A 448 -29.81 7.82 10.15
CA LYS A 448 -28.77 7.66 11.19
C LYS A 448 -28.53 6.20 11.54
N GLY A 449 -29.56 5.36 11.47
CA GLY A 449 -29.48 3.92 11.72
C GLY A 449 -29.06 3.07 10.52
N ALA A 450 -28.66 3.68 9.39
CA ALA A 450 -28.23 2.96 8.21
C ALA A 450 -27.01 2.07 8.50
N THR A 451 -26.96 0.90 7.85
CA THR A 451 -25.85 -0.05 8.03
C THR A 451 -24.57 0.45 7.38
N SER A 452 -24.68 1.29 6.35
CA SER A 452 -23.56 2.04 5.79
C SER A 452 -23.09 3.15 6.72
N LYS A 453 -21.86 3.00 7.22
CA LYS A 453 -21.21 4.03 8.03
C LYS A 453 -21.11 5.38 7.32
N LEU A 454 -20.86 5.38 6.01
CA LEU A 454 -20.74 6.63 5.23
C LEU A 454 -22.08 7.36 5.14
N ILE A 455 -23.16 6.66 4.77
CA ILE A 455 -24.50 7.27 4.66
C ILE A 455 -25.02 7.69 6.03
N SER A 456 -24.78 6.87 7.07
CA SER A 456 -25.15 7.22 8.45
C SER A 456 -24.47 8.52 8.90
N ASN A 457 -23.17 8.68 8.66
CA ASN A 457 -22.43 9.90 8.99
C ASN A 457 -22.98 11.13 8.23
N ASP A 458 -23.12 11.03 6.90
CA ASP A 458 -23.63 12.13 6.08
C ASP A 458 -25.06 12.54 6.49
N ALA A 459 -25.91 11.56 6.85
CA ALA A 459 -27.25 11.81 7.35
C ALA A 459 -27.26 12.44 8.76
N ILE A 460 -26.31 12.09 9.62
CA ILE A 460 -26.14 12.74 10.92
C ILE A 460 -25.79 14.21 10.72
N ASP A 461 -24.81 14.52 9.86
CA ASP A 461 -24.38 15.89 9.59
C ASP A 461 -25.54 16.75 9.07
N MET A 462 -26.28 16.24 8.08
CA MET A 462 -27.46 16.92 7.56
C MET A 462 -28.55 17.10 8.62
N SER A 463 -28.78 16.08 9.45
CA SER A 463 -29.82 16.15 10.48
C SER A 463 -29.47 17.13 11.60
N VAL A 464 -28.18 17.23 11.95
CA VAL A 464 -27.69 18.21 12.92
C VAL A 464 -27.82 19.62 12.33
N PHE A 465 -27.35 19.83 11.11
CA PHE A 465 -27.45 21.12 10.41
C PHE A 465 -28.89 21.63 10.31
N ILE A 466 -29.83 20.77 9.89
CA ILE A 466 -31.24 21.16 9.79
C ILE A 466 -31.82 21.44 11.19
N LEU A 467 -31.55 20.60 12.20
CA LEU A 467 -32.10 20.78 13.55
C LEU A 467 -31.64 22.10 14.18
N ASP A 468 -30.35 22.42 14.05
CA ASP A 468 -29.73 23.62 14.59
C ASP A 468 -30.34 24.90 13.99
N ASN A 469 -30.82 24.78 12.74
CA ASN A 469 -31.37 25.89 11.97
C ASN A 469 -32.91 25.83 11.82
N LEU A 470 -33.65 24.95 12.49
CA LEU A 470 -35.12 24.92 12.42
C LEU A 470 -35.81 25.78 13.50
N GLY A 471 -35.07 26.30 14.48
CA GLY A 471 -35.63 26.82 15.74
C GLY A 471 -35.90 28.32 15.84
N MET A 472 -35.64 29.16 14.82
CA MET A 472 -35.85 30.61 14.91
C MET A 472 -36.81 31.14 13.84
N ASP A 473 -37.51 32.24 14.17
CA ASP A 473 -38.58 32.83 13.35
C ASP A 473 -38.13 33.29 11.94
N THR A 474 -36.82 33.51 11.71
CA THR A 474 -36.26 33.93 10.41
C THR A 474 -35.59 32.80 9.61
N THR A 475 -35.47 31.58 10.17
CA THR A 475 -34.52 30.60 9.63
C THR A 475 -35.01 29.85 8.40
N GLU A 476 -36.32 29.72 8.19
CA GLU A 476 -36.84 28.97 7.03
C GLU A 476 -36.42 29.63 5.70
N VAL A 477 -36.46 30.95 5.61
CA VAL A 477 -36.05 31.69 4.41
C VAL A 477 -34.54 31.60 4.19
N THR A 478 -33.74 31.74 5.25
CA THR A 478 -32.27 31.65 5.14
C THR A 478 -31.82 30.23 4.81
N LEU A 479 -32.47 29.21 5.38
CA LEU A 479 -32.20 27.80 5.10
C LEU A 479 -32.61 27.44 3.66
N GLN A 480 -33.70 27.99 3.15
CA GLN A 480 -34.09 27.88 1.73
C GLN A 480 -33.01 28.47 0.82
N MET A 481 -32.50 29.66 1.14
CA MET A 481 -31.43 30.29 0.36
C MET A 481 -30.14 29.48 0.41
N PHE A 482 -29.81 28.89 1.56
CA PHE A 482 -28.64 28.04 1.74
C PHE A 482 -28.79 26.75 0.93
N ALA A 483 -29.93 26.06 1.02
CA ALA A 483 -30.22 24.87 0.24
C ALA A 483 -30.13 25.12 -1.28
N GLN A 484 -30.54 26.31 -1.74
CA GLN A 484 -30.36 26.73 -3.14
C GLN A 484 -28.87 26.89 -3.51
N ALA A 485 -28.04 27.44 -2.61
CA ALA A 485 -26.60 27.54 -2.84
C ALA A 485 -25.90 26.18 -2.85
N ASP A 486 -26.34 25.26 -1.97
CA ASP A 486 -25.88 23.87 -1.98
C ASP A 486 -26.24 23.17 -3.29
N LEU A 487 -27.45 23.37 -3.81
CA LEU A 487 -27.87 22.81 -5.09
C LEU A 487 -27.03 23.37 -6.25
N LEU A 488 -26.72 24.67 -6.25
CA LEU A 488 -25.81 25.27 -7.23
C LEU A 488 -24.40 24.68 -7.13
N SER A 489 -23.92 24.41 -5.92
CA SER A 489 -22.63 23.74 -5.68
C SER A 489 -22.63 22.30 -6.18
N PHE A 490 -23.75 21.59 -6.02
CA PHE A 490 -23.96 20.25 -6.55
C PHE A 490 -23.97 20.23 -8.09
N GLN A 491 -24.46 21.31 -8.72
CA GLN A 491 -24.38 21.55 -10.17
C GLN A 491 -23.00 22.03 -10.67
N ASN A 492 -21.97 22.08 -9.82
CA ASN A 492 -20.68 22.71 -10.11
C ASN A 492 -20.75 24.21 -10.51
N LYS A 493 -21.87 24.89 -10.25
CA LYS A 493 -22.04 26.33 -10.48
C LYS A 493 -21.52 27.14 -9.30
N TYR A 494 -20.22 26.98 -9.02
CA TYR A 494 -19.60 27.50 -7.80
C TYR A 494 -19.65 29.03 -7.65
N ALA A 495 -19.55 29.78 -8.77
CA ALA A 495 -19.65 31.23 -8.72
C ALA A 495 -21.06 31.69 -8.31
N GLU A 496 -22.10 31.06 -8.86
CA GLU A 496 -23.49 31.34 -8.51
C GLU A 496 -23.80 30.90 -7.06
N ALA A 497 -23.25 29.76 -6.64
CA ALA A 497 -23.37 29.28 -5.26
C ALA A 497 -22.76 30.27 -4.26
N ILE A 498 -21.55 30.75 -4.50
CA ILE A 498 -20.89 31.75 -3.65
C ILE A 498 -21.70 33.05 -3.62
N ALA A 499 -22.18 33.54 -4.76
CA ALA A 499 -23.01 34.75 -4.81
C ALA A 499 -24.32 34.58 -4.01
N LYS A 500 -24.91 33.39 -4.06
CA LYS A 500 -26.11 33.06 -3.28
C LYS A 500 -25.81 33.02 -1.78
N LEU A 501 -24.69 32.43 -1.36
CA LEU A 501 -24.22 32.42 0.03
C LEU A 501 -23.95 33.84 0.54
N ASP A 502 -23.30 34.68 -0.26
CA ASP A 502 -23.03 36.08 0.08
C ASP A 502 -24.32 36.89 0.27
N SER A 503 -25.37 36.56 -0.50
CA SER A 503 -26.67 37.23 -0.36
C SER A 503 -27.38 36.95 0.97
N ILE A 504 -27.14 35.78 1.59
CA ILE A 504 -27.71 35.44 2.91
C ILE A 504 -27.18 36.43 3.95
N LYS A 505 -25.86 36.61 3.98
CA LYS A 505 -25.18 37.53 4.90
C LYS A 505 -25.59 39.00 4.73
N ILE A 506 -25.90 39.41 3.49
CA ILE A 506 -26.34 40.79 3.20
C ILE A 506 -27.77 41.03 3.69
N LEU A 507 -28.67 40.07 3.45
CA LEU A 507 -30.09 40.20 3.80
C LEU A 507 -30.37 39.91 5.28
N PHE A 508 -29.55 39.06 5.91
CA PHE A 508 -29.68 38.61 7.29
C PHE A 508 -28.31 38.71 7.99
N PRO A 509 -27.85 39.92 8.33
CA PRO A 509 -26.57 40.10 8.99
C PRO A 509 -26.57 39.48 10.39
N GLU A 510 -25.45 38.87 10.81
CA GLU A 510 -25.25 38.25 12.12
C GLU A 510 -26.22 37.08 12.41
N HIS A 511 -26.56 36.33 11.38
CA HIS A 511 -27.40 35.13 11.51
C HIS A 511 -26.58 33.94 12.06
N SER A 512 -27.25 33.01 12.73
CA SER A 512 -26.65 31.73 13.20
C SER A 512 -26.03 30.87 12.09
N LEU A 513 -26.35 31.15 10.82
CA LEU A 513 -25.87 30.38 9.66
C LEU A 513 -24.52 30.90 9.15
N ASP A 514 -23.96 31.95 9.73
CA ASP A 514 -22.77 32.61 9.21
C ASP A 514 -21.52 31.71 9.24
N ASP A 515 -21.42 30.77 10.17
CA ASP A 515 -20.33 29.78 10.21
C ASP A 515 -20.52 28.69 9.13
N ASP A 516 -21.73 28.16 8.95
CA ASP A 516 -22.12 27.24 7.88
C ASP A 516 -21.88 27.86 6.49
N VAL A 517 -22.46 29.05 6.28
CA VAL A 517 -21.84 30.21 5.65
C VAL A 517 -20.44 30.02 5.03
N LEU A 518 -19.50 30.41 5.88
CA LEU A 518 -18.07 30.42 5.63
C LEU A 518 -17.54 29.02 5.36
N TYR A 519 -18.05 28.00 6.05
CA TYR A 519 -17.57 26.62 5.91
C TYR A 519 -17.87 26.08 4.51
N THR A 520 -19.09 26.25 4.01
CA THR A 520 -19.47 25.84 2.65
C THR A 520 -18.66 26.60 1.61
N LYS A 521 -18.43 27.92 1.78
CA LYS A 521 -17.52 28.67 0.91
C LYS A 521 -16.10 28.11 0.93
N ALA A 522 -15.58 27.74 2.10
CA ALA A 522 -14.26 27.12 2.23
C ALA A 522 -14.20 25.79 1.45
N GLN A 523 -15.24 24.94 1.53
CA GLN A 523 -15.33 23.70 0.75
C GLN A 523 -15.36 23.96 -0.76
N ILE A 524 -16.08 25.00 -1.21
CA ILE A 524 -16.08 25.40 -2.62
C ILE A 524 -14.67 25.86 -3.04
N TYR A 525 -14.01 26.70 -2.24
CA TYR A 525 -12.64 27.14 -2.53
C TYR A 525 -11.62 26.01 -2.50
N ARG A 526 -11.81 25.00 -1.63
CA ARG A 526 -11.02 23.77 -1.61
C ARG A 526 -11.10 23.04 -2.96
N LYS A 527 -12.31 22.90 -3.52
CA LYS A 527 -12.51 22.29 -4.85
C LYS A 527 -11.87 23.13 -5.96
N LEU A 528 -12.00 24.46 -5.90
CA LEU A 528 -11.39 25.40 -6.84
C LEU A 528 -9.87 25.60 -6.64
N ARG A 529 -9.27 24.97 -5.62
CA ARG A 529 -7.86 25.15 -5.20
C ARG A 529 -7.47 26.61 -4.94
N LYS A 530 -8.43 27.38 -4.45
CA LYS A 530 -8.26 28.78 -4.01
C LYS A 530 -7.83 28.79 -2.55
N THR A 531 -6.55 28.48 -2.34
CA THR A 531 -6.01 28.18 -1.01
C THR A 531 -6.10 29.38 -0.06
N ASP A 532 -5.81 30.58 -0.53
CA ASP A 532 -5.82 31.78 0.32
C ASP A 532 -7.25 32.13 0.78
N GLU A 533 -8.21 32.10 -0.13
CA GLU A 533 -9.62 32.34 0.21
C GLU A 533 -10.16 31.27 1.16
N MET A 534 -9.79 30.00 0.95
CA MET A 534 -10.16 28.90 1.84
C MET A 534 -9.60 29.09 3.25
N ILE A 535 -8.30 29.40 3.39
CA ILE A 535 -7.67 29.69 4.69
C ILE A 535 -8.36 30.87 5.37
N SER A 536 -8.67 31.93 4.61
CA SER A 536 -9.39 33.10 5.14
C SER A 536 -10.76 32.73 5.70
N MET A 537 -11.51 31.85 5.04
CA MET A 537 -12.81 31.39 5.55
C MET A 537 -12.64 30.58 6.85
N TYR A 538 -11.72 29.61 6.88
CA TYR A 538 -11.48 28.81 8.10
C TYR A 538 -11.01 29.67 9.28
N ASN A 539 -10.07 30.58 9.08
CA ASN A 539 -9.62 31.47 10.15
C ASN A 539 -10.77 32.34 10.68
N THR A 540 -11.64 32.83 9.79
CA THR A 540 -12.82 33.61 10.21
C THR A 540 -13.76 32.79 11.09
N ILE A 541 -13.98 31.51 10.77
CA ILE A 541 -14.77 30.58 11.60
C ILE A 541 -14.12 30.43 12.98
N ILE A 542 -12.82 30.14 13.01
CA ILE A 542 -12.06 29.88 14.23
C ILE A 542 -12.05 31.10 15.17
N GLU A 543 -11.99 32.30 14.62
CA GLU A 543 -11.92 33.55 15.40
C GLU A 543 -13.29 34.03 15.88
N LYS A 544 -14.33 33.93 15.03
CA LYS A 544 -15.64 34.53 15.31
C LYS A 544 -16.67 33.55 15.85
N PHE A 545 -16.53 32.26 15.56
CA PHE A 545 -17.51 31.23 15.88
C PHE A 545 -16.86 30.05 16.64
N PRO A 546 -16.08 30.29 17.71
CA PRO A 546 -15.31 29.23 18.36
C PRO A 546 -16.14 28.16 19.07
N THR A 547 -17.42 28.44 19.36
CA THR A 547 -18.35 27.51 20.03
C THR A 547 -19.26 26.76 19.07
N GLU A 548 -19.31 27.15 17.80
CA GLU A 548 -20.20 26.57 16.80
C GLU A 548 -19.69 25.23 16.27
N ILE A 549 -20.60 24.44 15.69
CA ILE A 549 -20.33 23.07 15.22
C ILE A 549 -19.25 23.06 14.13
N LYS A 550 -19.10 24.12 13.32
CA LYS A 550 -18.08 24.16 12.25
C LYS A 550 -16.68 24.54 12.73
N ALA A 551 -16.50 24.92 13.99
CA ALA A 551 -15.23 25.39 14.51
C ALA A 551 -14.14 24.30 14.48
N ASP A 552 -14.42 23.14 15.07
CA ASP A 552 -13.48 22.03 15.12
C ASP A 552 -13.22 21.43 13.73
N ASN A 553 -14.24 21.35 12.87
CA ASN A 553 -14.09 20.99 11.45
C ASN A 553 -13.09 21.93 10.75
N ALA A 554 -13.25 23.25 10.90
CA ALA A 554 -12.39 24.25 10.27
C ALA A 554 -10.94 24.16 10.78
N ILE A 555 -10.74 23.97 12.09
CA ILE A 555 -9.41 23.79 12.68
C ILE A 555 -8.74 22.53 12.11
N TYR A 556 -9.47 21.42 12.05
CA TYR A 556 -8.94 20.13 11.60
C TYR A 556 -8.54 20.16 10.13
N GLU A 557 -9.42 20.65 9.26
CA GLU A 557 -9.12 20.73 7.83
C GLU A 557 -8.00 21.72 7.52
N LEU A 558 -7.93 22.84 8.25
CA LEU A 558 -6.84 23.80 8.13
C LEU A 558 -5.50 23.21 8.60
N ALA A 559 -5.51 22.43 9.68
CA ALA A 559 -4.32 21.72 10.16
C ALA A 559 -3.80 20.72 9.11
N GLU A 560 -4.70 19.93 8.52
CA GLU A 560 -4.36 18.95 7.47
C GLU A 560 -3.81 19.65 6.21
N LEU A 561 -4.37 20.80 5.85
CA LEU A 561 -3.86 21.60 4.74
C LEU A 561 -2.41 22.05 4.99
N TYR A 562 -2.13 22.59 6.17
CA TYR A 562 -0.79 23.04 6.54
C TYR A 562 0.20 21.87 6.60
N GLU A 563 -0.21 20.72 7.13
CA GLU A 563 0.60 19.50 7.16
C GLU A 563 0.94 19.01 5.74
N THR A 564 -0.08 18.83 4.90
CA THR A 564 0.04 17.98 3.70
C THR A 564 0.25 18.75 2.39
N LYS A 565 -0.28 19.97 2.27
CA LYS A 565 -0.25 20.74 1.00
C LYS A 565 0.71 21.90 1.05
N LEU A 566 0.77 22.59 2.18
CA LEU A 566 1.63 23.76 2.34
C LEU A 566 3.00 23.41 2.94
N ASN A 567 3.15 22.21 3.49
CA ASN A 567 4.38 21.74 4.13
C ASN A 567 4.85 22.71 5.24
N GLU A 568 3.89 23.15 6.06
CA GLU A 568 4.08 24.05 7.20
C GLU A 568 3.73 23.31 8.52
N PRO A 569 4.51 22.30 8.93
CA PRO A 569 4.16 21.41 10.03
C PRO A 569 4.04 22.11 11.39
N GLU A 570 4.74 23.24 11.59
CA GLU A 570 4.62 24.02 12.83
C GLU A 570 3.22 24.62 13.00
N LYS A 571 2.62 25.16 11.92
CA LYS A 571 1.25 25.67 11.97
C LYS A 571 0.25 24.55 12.16
N ALA A 572 0.47 23.41 11.48
CA ALA A 572 -0.36 22.24 11.64
C ALA A 572 -0.38 21.73 13.08
N LYS A 573 0.79 21.65 13.75
CA LYS A 573 0.89 21.23 15.15
C LYS A 573 0.06 22.10 16.09
N VAL A 574 0.13 23.43 15.97
CA VAL A 574 -0.64 24.35 16.81
C VAL A 574 -2.14 24.11 16.67
N LEU A 575 -2.62 23.89 15.44
CA LEU A 575 -4.04 23.63 15.20
C LEU A 575 -4.47 22.25 15.67
N TYR A 576 -3.66 21.21 15.44
CA TYR A 576 -3.96 19.87 15.97
C TYR A 576 -3.99 19.84 17.50
N GLU A 577 -3.07 20.56 18.16
CA GLU A 577 -3.08 20.74 19.60
C GLU A 577 -4.38 21.35 20.09
N LYS A 578 -4.78 22.47 19.48
CA LYS A 578 -6.02 23.19 19.79
C LYS A 578 -7.25 22.27 19.79
N ILE A 579 -7.34 21.32 18.84
CA ILE A 579 -8.48 20.40 18.77
C ILE A 579 -8.55 19.51 20.02
N PHE A 580 -7.47 18.85 20.42
CA PHE A 580 -7.55 17.91 21.54
C PHE A 580 -7.41 18.56 22.92
N THR A 581 -7.07 19.86 22.99
CA THR A 581 -7.08 20.65 24.23
C THR A 581 -8.39 21.38 24.43
N ASP A 582 -8.87 22.10 23.42
CA ASP A 582 -9.98 23.05 23.55
C ASP A 582 -11.29 22.43 23.05
N TYR A 583 -11.21 21.47 22.12
CA TYR A 583 -12.34 20.73 21.53
C TYR A 583 -12.25 19.24 21.85
N SER A 584 -11.96 18.88 23.09
CA SER A 584 -11.70 17.48 23.48
C SER A 584 -12.87 16.52 23.23
N ALA A 585 -14.09 17.03 23.06
CA ALA A 585 -15.29 16.27 22.70
C ALA A 585 -15.47 16.09 21.18
N SER A 586 -14.65 16.74 20.35
CA SER A 586 -14.66 16.62 18.90
C SER A 586 -14.36 15.18 18.47
N THR A 587 -15.01 14.73 17.40
CA THR A 587 -14.72 13.45 16.76
C THR A 587 -13.29 13.39 16.20
N PHE A 588 -12.66 14.55 15.95
CA PHE A 588 -11.28 14.65 15.45
C PHE A 588 -10.22 14.61 16.55
N ALA A 589 -10.58 14.76 17.83
CA ALA A 589 -9.60 14.93 18.92
C ALA A 589 -8.60 13.76 19.04
N PHE A 590 -9.06 12.54 18.78
CA PHE A 590 -8.18 11.37 18.78
C PHE A 590 -7.17 11.39 17.63
N GLU A 591 -7.62 11.63 16.39
CA GLU A 591 -6.76 11.66 15.20
C GLU A 591 -5.79 12.85 15.26
N ALA A 592 -6.28 14.03 15.65
CA ALA A 592 -5.46 15.23 15.83
C ALA A 592 -4.30 14.98 16.80
N ARG A 593 -4.54 14.26 17.91
CA ARG A 593 -3.49 13.89 18.86
C ARG A 593 -2.45 12.95 18.26
N GLN A 594 -2.86 11.98 17.45
CA GLN A 594 -1.93 11.09 16.77
C GLN A 594 -1.06 11.85 15.76
N ARG A 595 -1.67 12.70 14.93
CA ARG A 595 -0.95 13.53 13.96
C ARG A 595 0.01 14.49 14.63
N TYR A 596 -0.39 15.14 15.72
CA TYR A 596 0.48 15.99 16.52
C TYR A 596 1.73 15.26 17.03
N ARG A 597 1.56 14.06 17.62
CA ARG A 597 2.69 13.23 18.11
C ARG A 597 3.65 12.85 16.99
N LYS A 598 3.10 12.46 15.84
CA LYS A 598 3.88 12.15 14.64
C LYS A 598 4.71 13.36 14.18
N LEU A 599 4.10 14.54 14.11
CA LEU A 599 4.79 15.78 13.72
C LEU A 599 5.82 16.25 14.76
N ARG A 600 5.70 15.83 16.02
CA ARG A 600 6.69 16.07 17.07
C ARG A 600 7.89 15.12 17.01
N GLY A 601 7.77 14.00 16.29
CA GLY A 601 8.80 12.97 16.20
C GLY A 601 8.74 11.92 17.31
N ASP A 602 7.58 11.76 17.96
CA ASP A 602 7.36 10.68 18.92
C ASP A 602 7.29 9.33 18.19
N GLU A 603 7.92 8.28 18.73
CA GLU A 603 7.69 6.90 18.28
C GLU A 603 6.24 6.50 18.61
N LEU A 604 5.47 6.11 17.60
CA LEU A 604 4.05 5.73 17.69
C LEU A 604 3.84 4.28 18.09
#